data_AF-A0A6A0IHG4-F1
#
_entry.id   AF-A0A6A0IHG4-F1
#
_cell.length_a   1.000
_cell.length_b   1.000
_cell.length_c   1.000
_cell.angle_alpha   90.00
_cell.angle_beta   90.00
_cell.angle_gamma   90.00
#
_symmetry.space_group_name_H-M   'P 1'
#
loop_
_entity.id
_entity.type
_entity.pdbx_description
1 polymer ?
#
loop_
_entity_poly.entity_id
_entity_poly.type
_entity_poly.pdbx_seq_one_letter_code
_entity_poly.pdbx_strand_id
1 'polypeptide(L)' 'MTKPTGRPRGRPPGRENDARLNLRIPHEMAERLERQAERTGESIAGWIRVAIARRLRTDAREGEE' A
#
# COMPACT_ATOMS: atom_id res chain seq x y z
N MET A 1 -38.42 9.40 -32.82
CA MET A 1 -36.98 9.71 -32.73
C MET A 1 -36.52 9.38 -31.31
N THR A 2 -36.17 8.12 -31.05
CA THR A 2 -35.88 7.61 -29.71
C THR A 2 -34.36 7.67 -29.50
N LYS A 3 -33.90 8.55 -28.61
CA LYS A 3 -32.47 8.60 -28.24
C LYS A 3 -32.06 7.24 -27.68
N PRO A 4 -30.92 6.64 -28.11
CA PRO A 4 -30.42 5.45 -27.45
C PRO A 4 -30.01 5.86 -26.04
N THR A 5 -30.68 5.29 -25.03
CA THR A 5 -30.22 5.33 -23.64
C THR A 5 -28.91 4.56 -23.59
N GLY A 6 -27.81 5.27 -23.85
CA GLY A 6 -26.46 4.72 -23.82
C GLY A 6 -26.28 3.97 -22.51
N ARG A 7 -25.98 2.68 -22.62
CA ARG A 7 -25.62 1.79 -21.51
C ARG A 7 -24.70 2.56 -20.56
N PRO A 8 -24.93 2.58 -19.22
CA PRO A 8 -24.03 3.27 -18.31
C PRO A 8 -22.63 2.73 -18.56
N ARG A 9 -21.76 3.59 -19.11
CA ARG A 9 -20.35 3.29 -19.26
C ARG A 9 -19.87 3.09 -17.83
N GLY A 10 -19.50 1.85 -17.50
CA GLY A 10 -19.00 1.49 -16.17
C GLY A 10 -17.91 2.45 -15.72
N ARG A 11 -17.67 2.52 -14.41
CA ARG A 11 -16.64 3.36 -13.80
C ARG A 11 -15.39 3.33 -14.69
N PRO A 12 -14.92 4.48 -15.23
CA PRO A 12 -13.67 4.50 -15.98
C PRO A 12 -12.62 3.79 -15.11
N PRO A 13 -11.78 2.90 -15.67
CA PRO A 13 -10.79 2.18 -14.87
C PRO A 13 -10.00 3.24 -14.10
N GLY A 14 -10.30 3.35 -12.81
CA GLY A 14 -9.69 4.34 -11.96
C GLY A 14 -8.23 3.97 -11.94
N ARG A 15 -7.36 4.93 -12.32
CA ARG A 15 -5.90 4.81 -12.33
C ARG A 15 -5.43 3.70 -11.39
N GLU A 16 -5.01 2.57 -11.97
CA GLU A 16 -4.44 1.44 -11.25
C GLU A 16 -3.06 1.83 -10.71
N ASN A 17 -3.01 2.80 -9.79
CA ASN A 17 -1.77 3.23 -9.14
C ASN A 17 -1.44 2.35 -7.92
N ASP A 18 -2.27 1.35 -7.63
CA ASP A 18 -2.05 0.42 -6.53
C ASP A 18 -1.24 -0.78 -7.03
N ALA A 19 0.08 -0.63 -7.00
CA ALA A 19 0.98 -1.76 -7.18
C ALA A 19 0.78 -2.75 -6.03
N ARG A 20 0.51 -4.02 -6.35
CA ARG A 20 0.42 -5.10 -5.35
C ARG A 20 1.81 -5.66 -5.08
N LEU A 21 2.18 -5.74 -3.81
CA LEU A 21 3.43 -6.32 -3.36
C LEU A 21 3.14 -7.56 -2.51
N ASN A 22 3.66 -8.71 -2.93
CA ASN A 22 3.63 -9.94 -2.13
C ASN A 22 5.01 -10.13 -1.49
N LEU A 23 5.07 -10.09 -0.16
CA LEU A 23 6.30 -10.25 0.59
C LEU A 23 6.38 -11.66 1.17
N ARG A 24 7.53 -12.31 1.00
CA ARG A 24 7.89 -13.51 1.77
C ARG A 24 8.84 -13.10 2.87
N ILE A 25 8.44 -13.33 4.11
CA ILE A 25 9.20 -13.00 5.30
C ILE A 25 9.28 -14.22 6.22
N PRO A 26 10.33 -14.35 7.04
CA PRO A 26 10.39 -15.33 8.11
C PRO A 26 9.18 -15.25 9.05
N HIS A 27 8.74 -16.40 9.57
CA HIS A 27 7.56 -16.49 10.43
C HIS A 27 7.67 -15.59 11.67
N GLU A 28 8.81 -15.61 12.35
CA GLU A 28 9.11 -14.76 13.51
C GLU A 28 8.93 -13.26 13.22
N MET A 29 9.19 -12.84 11.98
CA MET A 29 9.04 -11.46 11.53
C MET A 29 7.58 -11.13 11.28
N ALA A 30 6.81 -12.06 10.73
CA ALA A 30 5.36 -11.91 10.56
C ALA A 30 4.67 -11.71 11.91
N GLU A 31 5.00 -12.53 12.91
CA GLU A 31 4.44 -12.39 14.27
C GLU A 31 4.81 -11.03 14.91
N ARG A 32 6.03 -10.54 14.69
CA ARG A 32 6.45 -9.22 15.16
C ARG A 32 5.66 -8.10 14.49
N LEU A 33 5.39 -8.21 13.19
CA LEU A 33 4.59 -7.24 12.44
C LEU A 33 3.13 -7.24 12.89
N GLU A 34 2.55 -8.41 13.12
CA GLU A 34 1.18 -8.58 13.65
C GLU A 34 1.05 -7.87 15.00
N ARG A 35 1.91 -8.20 15.97
CA ARG A 35 1.90 -7.55 17.30
C ARG A 35 2.04 -6.03 17.21
N GLN A 36 2.87 -5.55 16.28
CA GLN A 36 3.08 -4.11 16.13
C GLN A 36 1.86 -3.42 15.51
N ALA A 37 1.26 -4.03 14.49
CA ALA A 37 0.05 -3.53 13.84
C ALA A 37 -1.13 -3.46 14.83
N GLU A 38 -1.30 -4.49 15.67
CA GLU A 38 -2.29 -4.51 16.75
C GLU A 38 -2.08 -3.36 17.75
N ARG A 39 -0.83 -3.16 18.21
CA ARG A 39 -0.49 -2.09 19.16
C ARG A 39 -0.79 -0.70 18.63
N THR A 40 -0.61 -0.47 17.32
CA THR A 40 -0.86 0.84 16.70
C THR A 40 -2.30 1.01 16.20
N GLY A 41 -3.10 -0.06 16.18
CA GLY A 41 -4.42 -0.06 15.55
C GLY A 41 -4.36 0.14 14.03
N GLU A 42 -3.23 -0.18 13.40
CA GLU A 42 -3.03 -0.06 11.95
C GLU A 42 -3.07 -1.44 11.28
N SER A 43 -3.26 -1.49 9.96
CA SER A 43 -3.05 -2.72 9.22
C SER A 43 -1.55 -3.00 9.04
N ILE A 44 -1.17 -4.27 8.95
CA ILE A 44 0.22 -4.69 8.64
C ILE A 44 0.73 -4.00 7.38
N ALA A 45 -0.09 -3.95 6.32
CA ALA A 45 0.27 -3.28 5.06
C ALA A 45 0.49 -1.77 5.24
N GLY A 46 -0.35 -1.10 6.02
CA GLY A 46 -0.19 0.32 6.35
C GLY A 46 1.10 0.58 7.11
N TRP A 47 1.37 -0.25 8.12
CA TRP A 47 2.57 -0.16 8.93
C TRP A 47 3.83 -0.36 8.09
N ILE A 48 3.88 -1.41 7.26
CA ILE A 48 5.00 -1.69 6.34
C ILE A 48 5.21 -0.51 5.39
N ARG A 49 4.15 0.05 4.81
CA ARG A 49 4.24 1.21 3.91
C ARG A 49 4.92 2.39 4.58
N VAL A 50 4.55 2.70 5.82
CA VAL A 50 5.13 3.81 6.58
C VAL A 50 6.59 3.53 6.94
N ALA A 51 6.90 2.30 7.37
CA ALA A 51 8.26 1.90 7.70
C ALA A 51 9.20 2.04 6.48
N ILE A 52 8.78 1.53 5.32
CA ILE A 52 9.54 1.66 4.05
C ILE A 52 9.73 3.13 3.70
N ALA A 53 8.65 3.94 3.72
CA ALA A 53 8.74 5.35 3.38
C ALA A 53 9.68 6.14 4.32
N ARG A 54 9.71 5.78 5.61
CA ARG A 54 10.64 6.38 6.57
C ARG A 54 12.08 6.01 6.25
N ARG A 55 12.37 4.73 5.98
CA ARG A 55 13.73 4.28 5.67
C ARG A 55 14.27 4.95 4.40
N LEU A 56 13.47 4.98 3.34
CA LEU A 56 13.85 5.64 2.08
C LEU A 56 14.16 7.13 2.25
N ARG A 57 13.43 7.84 3.13
CA ARG A 57 13.71 9.25 3.44
C ARG A 57 15.00 9.43 4.24
N THR A 58 15.34 8.48 5.12
CA THR A 58 16.60 8.51 5.87
C THR A 58 17.77 8.27 4.93
N ASP A 59 17.71 7.25 4.07
CA ASP A 59 18.78 6.92 3.12
C ASP A 59 19.04 8.09 2.15
N ALA A 60 17.98 8.79 1.70
CA ALA A 60 18.12 9.97 0.86
C ALA A 60 18.86 11.13 1.56
N ARG A 61 18.79 11.23 2.89
CA ARG A 61 19.51 12.26 3.65
C ARG A 61 20.97 11.87 3.89
N GLU A 62 21.23 10.59 4.15
CA GLU A 62 22.58 10.07 4.38
C GLU A 62 23.43 10.06 3.09
N GLY A 63 22.82 9.97 1.90
CA GLY A 63 23.52 10.03 0.62
C GLY A 63 23.89 11.42 0.12
N GLU A 64 23.53 12.48 0.85
CA GLU A 64 23.86 13.88 0.53
C GLU A 64 25.08 14.41 1.34
N GLU A 65 25.62 13.63 2.27
CA GLU A 65 26.84 13.90 3.06
C GLU A 65 28.08 13.16 2.49
#